data_AF-A0A2W1A5P9-F1
#
_entry.id   AF-A0A2W1A5P9-F1
#
_cell.length_a   1.000
_cell.length_b   1.000
_cell.length_c   1.000
_cell.angle_alpha   90.00
_cell.angle_beta   90.00
_cell.angle_gamma   90.00
#
_symmetry.space_group_name_H-M   'P 1'
#
loop_
_entity.id
_entity.type
_entity.pdbx_description
1 polymer ?
#
loop_
_entity_poly.entity_id
_entity_poly.type
_entity_poly.pdbx_seq_one_letter_code
_entity_poly.pdbx_strand_id
1 'polypeptide(L)'
;MEPVNQEKYKKSLGKLESIFKSISDTVSEVSTWRCPYKNSEDGCTAKFSCRNQDRPGTVGKLYLCLGSDDLDYRSAWEPSN
;
A
#
# COMPACT_ATOMS: atom_id res chain seq x y z
N MET A 1 -21.80 -33.67 -6.17
CA MET A 1 -20.97 -32.52 -6.57
C MET A 1 -21.75 -31.79 -7.65
N GLU A 2 -22.18 -30.55 -7.41
CA GLU A 2 -22.82 -29.79 -8.49
C GLU A 2 -21.79 -29.40 -9.57
N PRO A 3 -22.17 -29.40 -10.85
CA PRO A 3 -21.28 -28.97 -11.93
C PRO A 3 -20.91 -27.49 -11.75
N VAL A 4 -19.62 -27.19 -11.86
CA VAL A 4 -19.12 -25.81 -11.77
C VAL A 4 -19.64 -25.01 -12.96
N ASN A 5 -20.31 -23.89 -12.69
CA ASN A 5 -20.66 -22.92 -13.71
C ASN A 5 -19.38 -22.22 -14.23
N GLN A 6 -18.95 -22.63 -15.41
CA GLN A 6 -17.74 -22.16 -16.10
C GLN A 6 -17.75 -20.64 -16.33
N GLU A 7 -18.89 -20.05 -16.68
CA GLU A 7 -19.00 -18.61 -16.93
C GLU A 7 -18.87 -17.80 -15.64
N LYS A 8 -19.55 -18.23 -14.58
CA LYS A 8 -19.44 -17.61 -13.25
C LYS A 8 -18.00 -17.68 -12.75
N TYR A 9 -17.32 -18.80 -12.95
CA TYR A 9 -15.92 -18.96 -12.57
C TYR A 9 -15.00 -17.99 -13.33
N LYS A 10 -15.13 -17.92 -14.67
CA LYS A 10 -14.37 -16.96 -15.48
C LYS A 10 -14.62 -15.51 -15.06
N LYS A 11 -15.88 -15.15 -14.76
CA LYS A 11 -16.25 -13.82 -14.26
C LYS A 11 -15.60 -13.51 -12.91
N SER A 12 -15.55 -14.48 -12.00
CA SER A 12 -14.86 -14.34 -10.72
C SER A 12 -13.36 -14.14 -10.89
N LEU A 13 -12.71 -14.86 -11.80
CA LEU A 13 -11.29 -14.67 -12.11
C LEU A 13 -11.01 -13.27 -12.68
N GLY A 14 -11.82 -12.81 -13.63
CA GLY A 14 -11.66 -11.45 -14.19
C GLY A 14 -11.85 -10.36 -13.13
N LYS A 15 -12.77 -10.55 -12.17
CA LYS A 15 -12.92 -9.64 -11.03
C LYS A 15 -11.68 -9.63 -10.14
N LEU A 16 -11.10 -10.80 -9.83
CA LEU A 16 -9.88 -10.90 -9.05
C LEU A 16 -8.70 -10.22 -9.76
N GLU A 17 -8.51 -10.49 -11.04
CA GLU A 17 -7.47 -9.85 -11.86
C GLU A 17 -7.59 -8.33 -11.81
N SER A 18 -8.79 -7.78 -12.01
CA SER A 18 -9.03 -6.34 -11.96
C SER A 18 -8.68 -5.74 -10.60
N ILE A 19 -9.01 -6.41 -9.50
CA ILE A 19 -8.68 -5.96 -8.14
C ILE A 19 -7.17 -5.97 -7.94
N PHE A 20 -6.49 -7.08 -8.25
CA PHE A 20 -5.04 -7.19 -8.07
C PHE A 20 -4.26 -6.23 -8.96
N LYS A 21 -4.72 -5.99 -10.19
CA LYS A 21 -4.12 -4.99 -11.08
C LYS A 21 -4.23 -3.59 -10.49
N SER A 22 -5.43 -3.19 -10.04
CA SER A 22 -5.63 -1.88 -9.40
C SER A 22 -4.73 -1.71 -8.17
N ILE A 23 -4.61 -2.73 -7.32
CA ILE A 23 -3.72 -2.70 -6.15
C ILE A 23 -2.26 -2.51 -6.60
N SER A 24 -1.81 -3.29 -7.59
CA SER A 24 -0.44 -3.23 -8.11
C SER A 24 -0.10 -1.86 -8.70
N ASP A 25 -1.01 -1.27 -9.46
CA ASP A 25 -0.85 0.06 -10.07
C ASP A 25 -0.75 1.14 -8.98
N THR A 26 -1.67 1.12 -7.99
CA THR A 26 -1.64 2.06 -6.86
C THR A 26 -0.36 1.92 -6.02
N VAL A 27 0.07 0.69 -5.70
CA VAL A 27 1.30 0.46 -4.92
C VAL A 27 2.52 0.98 -5.69
N SER A 28 2.59 0.73 -7.00
CA SER A 28 3.69 1.21 -7.85
C SER A 28 3.80 2.73 -7.79
N GLU A 29 2.67 3.43 -7.90
CA GLU A 29 2.59 4.89 -7.80
C GLU A 29 3.01 5.39 -6.40
N VAL A 30 2.33 4.94 -5.34
CA VAL A 30 2.56 5.48 -3.99
C VAL A 30 3.92 5.11 -3.41
N SER A 31 4.52 4.00 -3.85
CA SER A 31 5.86 3.57 -3.39
C SER A 31 6.97 4.54 -3.78
N THR A 32 6.73 5.41 -4.78
CA THR A 32 7.73 6.40 -5.22
C THR A 32 7.89 7.56 -4.23
N TRP A 33 6.90 7.80 -3.35
CA TRP A 33 6.93 8.89 -2.38
C TRP A 33 6.65 8.48 -0.93
N ARG A 34 5.91 7.39 -0.68
CA ARG A 34 5.79 6.86 0.68
C ARG A 34 7.16 6.39 1.14
N CYS A 35 7.55 6.77 2.34
CA CYS A 35 8.53 6.01 3.11
C CYS A 35 7.80 4.78 3.67
N PRO A 36 8.01 3.57 3.12
CA PRO A 36 7.51 2.39 3.80
C PRO A 36 8.26 2.28 5.14
N TYR A 37 7.58 1.78 6.16
CA TYR A 37 8.19 1.43 7.45
C TYR A 37 8.39 2.57 8.48
N LYS A 38 7.34 3.37 8.70
CA LYS A 38 7.13 4.14 9.95
C LYS A 38 6.73 3.17 11.08
N ASN A 39 7.46 3.16 12.19
CA ASN A 39 7.09 2.38 13.38
C ASN A 39 6.06 3.15 14.24
N SER A 40 5.64 2.57 15.37
CA SER A 40 4.66 3.19 16.29
C SER A 40 5.15 4.47 17.00
N GLU A 41 6.44 4.77 16.93
CA GLU A 41 7.07 5.97 17.49
C GLU A 41 7.45 6.98 16.39
N ASP A 42 6.83 6.86 15.22
CA ASP A 42 7.09 7.68 14.02
C ASP A 42 8.50 7.53 13.42
N GLY A 43 9.27 6.54 13.88
CA GLY A 43 10.62 6.23 13.40
C GLY A 43 10.63 5.51 12.05
N CYS A 44 11.42 6.01 11.10
CA CYS A 44 11.73 5.33 9.86
C CYS A 44 12.66 4.15 10.09
N THR A 45 12.17 2.95 9.81
CA THR A 45 12.94 1.70 9.88
C THR A 45 13.49 1.24 8.53
N ALA A 46 13.18 1.96 7.45
CA ALA A 46 13.74 1.71 6.12
C ALA A 46 15.27 1.85 6.13
N LYS A 47 15.98 0.88 5.55
CA LYS A 47 17.45 0.91 5.39
C LYS A 47 17.90 1.73 4.17
N PHE A 48 16.97 2.26 3.39
CA PHE A 48 17.23 3.09 2.22
C PHE A 48 16.66 4.50 2.42
N SER A 49 17.16 5.46 1.64
CA SER A 49 16.66 6.83 1.64
C SER A 49 15.29 6.91 1.00
N CYS A 50 14.37 7.65 1.61
CA CYS A 50 13.06 7.95 1.05
C CYS A 50 12.69 9.41 1.30
N ARG A 51 11.78 9.97 0.49
CA ARG A 51 11.48 11.41 0.45
C ARG A 51 11.02 11.99 1.79
N ASN A 52 10.28 11.20 2.56
CA ASN A 52 9.67 11.61 3.82
C ASN A 52 10.54 11.29 5.05
N GLN A 53 11.80 10.89 4.84
CA GLN A 53 12.75 10.63 5.92
C GLN A 53 13.39 11.93 6.37
N ASP A 54 12.99 12.44 7.53
CA ASP A 54 13.64 13.57 8.19
C ASP A 54 14.85 13.09 8.98
N ARG A 55 16.00 13.70 8.69
CA ARG A 55 17.31 13.27 9.18
C ARG A 55 17.83 14.24 10.22
N PRO A 56 17.37 14.16 11.49
CA PRO A 56 17.98 14.92 12.55
C PRO A 56 19.45 14.48 12.68
N GLY A 57 20.38 15.45 12.79
CA GLY A 57 21.82 15.22 12.82
C GLY A 57 22.36 14.46 14.04
N THR A 58 21.49 13.81 14.82
CA THR A 58 21.85 12.98 15.97
C THR A 58 22.24 11.57 15.54
N VAL A 59 23.52 11.26 15.74
CA VAL A 59 24.09 9.92 15.50
C VAL A 59 23.43 8.90 16.44
N GLY A 60 22.99 7.77 15.87
CA GLY A 60 22.48 6.61 16.63
C GLY A 60 20.97 6.57 16.86
N LYS A 61 20.18 7.54 16.38
CA LYS A 61 18.71 7.51 16.41
C LYS A 61 18.13 7.19 15.03
N LEU A 62 16.97 6.54 15.00
CA LEU A 62 16.17 6.41 13.78
C LEU A 62 15.72 7.80 13.30
N TYR A 63 15.66 7.97 11.99
CA TYR A 63 15.10 9.14 11.34
C TYR A 63 13.59 9.23 11.59
N LEU A 64 13.02 10.43 11.54
CA LEU A 64 11.57 10.60 11.64
C LEU A 64 10.93 10.38 10.26
N CYS A 65 9.80 9.69 10.22
CA CYS A 65 9.04 9.44 9.01
C CYS A 65 7.87 10.43 8.92
N LEU A 66 8.09 11.52 8.16
CA LEU A 66 7.12 12.59 7.94
C LEU A 66 6.11 12.19 6.87
N GLY A 67 5.06 11.47 7.25
CA GLY A 67 3.93 11.13 6.38
C GLY A 67 2.61 11.53 7.02
N SER A 68 1.60 11.85 6.21
CA SER A 68 0.24 12.00 6.71
C SER A 68 -0.26 10.64 7.22
N ASP A 69 -0.81 10.65 8.44
CA ASP A 69 -1.48 9.52 9.04
C ASP A 69 -2.96 9.41 8.60
N ASP A 70 -3.41 10.30 7.70
CA ASP A 70 -4.77 10.31 7.13
C ASP A 70 -4.88 9.27 6.01
N LEU A 71 -4.77 7.99 6.38
CA LEU A 71 -4.89 6.86 5.48
C LEU A 71 -6.35 6.39 5.41
N ASP A 72 -7.11 6.90 4.45
CA ASP A 72 -8.45 6.38 4.17
C ASP A 72 -8.40 5.30 3.08
N TYR A 73 -8.45 4.04 3.51
CA TYR A 73 -8.47 2.89 2.60
C TYR A 73 -9.88 2.49 2.16
N ARG A 74 -10.95 3.14 2.63
CA ARG A 74 -12.34 2.70 2.36
C ARG A 74 -12.65 2.60 0.88
N SER A 75 -12.17 3.56 0.08
CA SER A 75 -12.34 3.58 -1.38
C SER A 75 -11.68 2.41 -2.11
N ALA A 76 -10.70 1.73 -1.51
CA ALA A 76 -10.08 0.54 -2.10
C ALA A 76 -10.93 -0.73 -1.87
N TRP A 77 -11.85 -0.73 -0.90
CA TRP A 77 -12.69 -1.87 -0.53
C TRP A 77 -14.14 -1.71 -0.96
N GLU A 78 -14.60 -0.47 -1.10
CA GLU A 78 -15.95 -0.14 -1.57
C GLU A 78 -15.93 0.09 -3.08
N PRO A 79 -16.55 -0.78 -3.89
CA PRO A 79 -16.67 -0.55 -5.32
C PRO A 79 -17.46 0.74 -5.56
N SER A 80 -16.96 1.60 -6.44
CA SER A 80 -17.70 2.76 -6.93
C SER A 80 -19.00 2.29 -7.57
N ASN A 81 -20.12 2.69 -6.97
CA ASN A 81 -21.47 2.49 -7.50
C ASN A 81 -21.65 3.16 -8.86
#